data_AF-A0A1W9QYU8-F1
#
_entry.id   AF-A0A1W9QYU8-F1
#
_cell.length_a   1.000
_cell.length_b   1.000
_cell.length_c   1.000
_cell.angle_alpha   90.00
_cell.angle_beta   90.00
_cell.angle_gamma   90.00
#
_symmetry.space_group_name_H-M   'P 1'
#
loop_
_entity.id
_entity.type
_entity.pdbx_description
1 polymer ?
#
loop_
_entity_poly.entity_id
_entity_poly.type
_entity_poly.pdbx_seq_one_letter_code
_entity_poly.pdbx_strand_id
1 'polypeptide(L)' 'MLIEKDNIDILNNGTVVHFSFHFVGIAIFSQLEIFIKTYYLTKGEKDIQGVFSGLDIENRLINGEVRVDFEPPIKQ' A
#
# COMPACT_ATOMS: atom_id res chain seq x y z
N MET A 1 2.51 6.65 16.06
CA MET A 1 3.02 6.14 14.77
C MET A 1 3.31 7.32 13.87
N LEU A 2 4.53 7.41 13.36
CA LEU A 2 4.96 8.42 12.38
C LEU A 2 5.55 7.69 11.16
N ILE A 3 5.24 8.17 9.96
CA ILE A 3 5.88 7.71 8.73
C ILE A 3 7.21 8.46 8.61
N GLU A 4 8.32 7.76 8.76
CA GLU A 4 9.66 8.34 8.66
C GLU A 4 10.11 8.44 7.20
N LYS A 5 9.72 7.44 6.40
CA LYS A 5 10.03 7.38 4.98
C LYS A 5 8.88 6.72 4.24
N ASP A 6 8.49 7.32 3.13
CA ASP A 6 7.57 6.76 2.17
C ASP A 6 8.16 6.80 0.76
N ASN A 7 7.73 5.86 -0.08
CA ASN A 7 8.02 5.86 -1.50
C ASN A 7 6.86 5.27 -2.30
N ILE A 8 6.67 5.75 -3.52
CA ILE A 8 5.67 5.24 -4.47
C ILE A 8 6.39 4.96 -5.78
N ASP A 9 6.42 3.68 -6.18
CA ASP A 9 7.04 3.22 -7.42
C ASP A 9 6.01 2.54 -8.32
N ILE A 10 6.36 2.46 -9.61
CA ILE A 10 5.63 1.66 -10.60
C ILE A 10 6.55 0.54 -11.07
N LEU A 11 6.12 -0.70 -10.84
CA LEU A 11 6.88 -1.90 -11.15
C LEU A 11 6.29 -2.66 -12.35
N ASN A 12 7.00 -3.69 -12.80
CA ASN A 12 6.53 -4.64 -13.82
C ASN A 12 5.94 -3.96 -15.06
N ASN A 13 6.73 -3.11 -15.72
CA ASN A 13 6.32 -2.40 -16.94
C ASN A 13 5.00 -1.63 -16.82
N GLY A 14 4.72 -1.02 -15.66
CA GLY A 14 3.50 -0.25 -15.48
C GLY A 14 2.31 -1.02 -14.93
N THR A 15 2.48 -2.30 -14.55
CA THR A 15 1.35 -3.16 -14.17
C THR A 15 1.08 -3.21 -12.66
N VAL A 16 2.03 -2.75 -11.84
CA VAL A 16 1.92 -2.77 -10.38
C VAL A 16 2.32 -1.40 -9.81
N VAL A 17 1.47 -0.81 -8.97
CA VAL A 17 1.84 0.29 -8.07
C VAL A 17 2.36 -0.32 -6.79
N HIS A 18 3.52 0.16 -6.35
CA HIS A 18 4.18 -0.26 -5.14
C HIS A 18 4.28 0.92 -4.17
N PHE A 19 3.70 0.78 -2.99
CA PHE A 19 3.86 1.73 -1.89
C PHE A 19 4.77 1.12 -0.83
N SER A 20 5.77 1.87 -0.39
CA SER A 20 6.69 1.50 0.68
C SER A 20 6.59 2.51 1.81
N PHE A 21 6.46 2.03 3.05
CA PHE A 21 6.39 2.86 4.25
C PHE A 21 7.29 2.30 5.34
N HIS A 22 8.04 3.19 5.98
CA HIS A 22 8.80 2.91 7.20
C HIS A 22 8.21 3.73 8.34
N PHE A 23 7.94 3.06 9.47
CA PHE A 23 7.28 3.67 10.62
C PHE A 23 8.19 3.70 11.84
N VAL A 24 8.05 4.76 12.63
CA VAL A 24 8.70 4.90 13.93
C VAL A 24 7.65 5.12 15.04
N GLY A 25 7.94 4.60 16.23
CA GLY A 25 7.10 4.70 17.43
C GLY A 25 6.19 3.49 17.65
N ILE A 26 5.09 3.68 18.37
CA ILE A 26 4.09 2.63 18.65
C ILE A 26 3.26 2.40 17.37
N ALA A 27 3.79 1.60 16.46
CA ALA A 27 3.16 1.14 15.25
C ALA A 27 3.02 -0.39 15.30
N ILE A 28 2.07 -0.97 14.56
CA ILE A 28 1.98 -2.44 14.42
C ILE A 28 3.05 -2.94 13.44
N PHE A 29 3.49 -2.07 12.53
CA PHE A 29 4.50 -2.31 11.51
C PHE A 29 5.73 -1.44 11.76
N SER A 30 6.92 -1.98 11.55
CA SER A 30 8.15 -1.20 11.35
C SER A 30 8.36 -0.87 9.87
N GLN A 31 7.95 -1.78 8.98
CA GLN A 31 7.99 -1.63 7.52
C GLN A 31 6.70 -2.20 6.90
N LEU A 32 6.17 -1.54 5.87
CA LEU A 32 5.01 -1.98 5.10
C LEU A 32 5.23 -1.74 3.62
N GLU A 33 5.07 -2.80 2.84
CA GLU A 33 5.15 -2.83 1.38
C GLU A 33 3.79 -3.25 0.83
N ILE A 34 3.17 -2.44 -0.01
CA ILE A 34 1.85 -2.69 -0.60
C ILE A 34 1.95 -2.74 -2.12
N PHE A 35 1.38 -3.76 -2.74
CA PHE A 35 1.38 -3.97 -4.19
C PHE A 35 -0.04 -4.05 -4.73
N ILE A 36 -0.38 -3.17 -5.67
CA ILE A 36 -1.71 -3.06 -6.28
C ILE A 36 -1.58 -3.11 -7.80
N LYS A 37 -2.43 -3.88 -8.48
CA LYS A 37 -2.43 -3.92 -9.95
C LYS A 37 -3.00 -2.62 -10.52
N THR A 38 -2.29 -2.00 -11.46
CA THR A 38 -2.71 -0.74 -12.11
C THR A 38 -3.97 -0.88 -12.97
N TYR A 39 -4.33 -2.10 -13.37
CA TYR A 39 -5.58 -2.44 -14.05
C TYR A 39 -6.82 -1.82 -13.36
N TYR A 40 -6.83 -1.77 -12.02
CA TYR A 40 -7.95 -1.23 -11.27
C TYR A 40 -8.09 0.29 -11.43
N LEU A 41 -6.98 1.00 -11.64
CA LEU A 41 -6.95 2.47 -11.72
C LEU A 41 -7.53 3.00 -13.05
N THR A 42 -7.56 2.18 -14.11
CA THR A 42 -7.98 2.62 -15.45
C THR A 42 -9.45 2.34 -15.74
N LYS A 43 -10.10 1.49 -14.94
CA LYS A 43 -11.46 0.98 -15.23
C LYS A 43 -12.56 1.55 -14.34
N GLY A 44 -12.24 2.49 -13.45
CA GLY A 44 -13.20 2.98 -12.46
C GLY A 44 -13.69 1.87 -11.52
N GLU A 45 -12.85 0.84 -11.33
CA GLU A 45 -13.14 -0.28 -10.44
C GLU A 45 -13.19 0.25 -9.00
N LYS A 46 -14.22 -0.19 -8.27
CA LYS A 46 -14.44 0.20 -6.87
C LYS A 46 -13.89 -0.81 -5.87
N ASP A 47 -13.58 -2.02 -6.33
CA ASP A 47 -13.00 -3.08 -5.51
C ASP A 47 -11.54 -3.27 -5.92
N ILE A 48 -10.70 -2.34 -5.47
CA ILE A 48 -9.27 -2.38 -5.73
C ILE A 48 -8.62 -3.28 -4.69
N GLN A 49 -8.07 -4.39 -5.14
CA GLN A 49 -7.39 -5.37 -4.29
C GLN A 49 -5.89 -5.43 -4.58
N GLY A 50 -5.13 -5.72 -3.54
CA GLY A 50 -3.70 -5.91 -3.60
C GLY A 50 -3.21 -6.88 -2.54
N VAL A 51 -1.90 -6.98 -2.42
CA VAL A 51 -1.25 -7.72 -1.34
C VAL A 51 -0.29 -6.80 -0.61
N PHE A 52 -0.03 -7.09 0.66
CA PHE A 52 1.02 -6.41 1.41
C PHE A 52 1.95 -7.41 2.08
N SER A 53 3.17 -6.95 2.34
CA SER A 53 4.13 -7.61 3.21
C SER A 53 4.81 -6.55 4.07
N GLY A 54 5.16 -6.90 5.30
CA GLY A 54 5.79 -5.97 6.21
C GLY A 54 6.49 -6.70 7.35
N LEU A 55 7.14 -5.90 8.18
CA LEU A 55 7.74 -6.35 9.42
C LEU A 55 6.96 -5.73 10.57
N ASP A 56 6.64 -6.52 11.59
CA ASP A 56 6.13 -5.96 12.83
C ASP A 56 7.26 -5.37 13.69
N ILE A 57 6.92 -4.86 14.87
CA ILE A 57 7.89 -4.31 15.83
C ILE A 57 8.83 -5.35 16.43
N GLU A 58 8.50 -6.63 16.32
CA GLU A 58 9.34 -7.76 16.76
C GLU A 58 10.14 -8.34 15.58
N ASN A 59 10.20 -7.62 14.45
CA ASN A 59 10.88 -8.02 13.22
C ASN A 59 10.36 -9.34 12.64
N ARG A 60 9.07 -9.64 12.85
CA ARG A 60 8.40 -10.79 12.25
C ARG A 60 7.74 -10.38 10.95
N LEU A 61 7.85 -11.26 9.95
CA LEU A 61 7.16 -11.08 8.68
C LEU A 61 5.65 -11.19 8.90
N ILE A 62 4.93 -10.17 8.43
CA ILE A 62 3.48 -10.16 8.34
C ILE A 62 3.07 -9.84 6.90
N ASN A 63 2.04 -10.52 6.42
CA ASN A 63 1.56 -10.36 5.05
C ASN A 63 0.06 -10.63 4.99
N GLY A 64 -0.57 -10.19 3.91
CA GLY A 64 -1.98 -10.39 3.69
C GLY A 64 -2.49 -9.67 2.45
N GLU A 65 -3.80 -9.56 2.37
CA GLU A 65 -4.50 -8.84 1.32
C GLU A 65 -4.76 -7.39 1.76
N VAL A 66 -4.72 -6.46 0.80
CA VAL A 66 -5.13 -5.08 1.01
C VAL A 66 -6.32 -4.75 0.11
N ARG A 67 -7.26 -3.98 0.65
CA ARG A 67 -8.38 -3.39 -0.09
C ARG A 67 -8.22 -1.88 -0.06
N VAL A 68 -8.36 -1.23 -1.22
CA VAL A 68 -8.30 0.22 -1.34
C VAL A 68 -9.70 0.74 -1.64
N ASP A 69 -10.28 1.40 -0.64
CA ASP A 69 -11.52 2.14 -0.79
C ASP A 69 -11.18 3.64 -0.93
N PHE A 70 -11.71 4.29 -1.95
CA PHE A 70 -11.53 5.73 -2.17
C PHE A 70 -12.85 6.37 -2.59
N GLU A 71 -13.11 7.57 -2.09
CA GLU A 71 -14.21 8.39 -2.56
C GLU A 71 -13.65 9.40 -3.57
N PRO A 72 -14.18 9.43 -4.82
CA PRO A 72 -13.75 10.44 -5.77
C PRO A 72 -14.08 11.83 -5.20
N PRO A 73 -13.18 12.81 -5.32
CA PRO A 73 -13.46 14.17 -4.85
C PRO A 73 -14.72 14.70 -5.51
N ILE A 74 -15.62 15.26 -4.71
CA ILE A 74 -16.84 15.92 -5.19
C ILE A 74 -16.38 17.04 -6.12
N LYS A 75 -16.76 16.97 -7.41
CA LYS A 75 -16.57 18.10 -8.32
C LYS A 75 -17.37 19.28 -7.77
N GLN A 76 -16.67 20.32 -7.33
CA GLN A 76 -17.25 21.63 -7.03
C GLN A 76 -17.70 22.30 -8.33
#